data_AF-A0A354V9F6-F1
#
_entry.id   AF-A0A354V9F6-F1
#
_cell.length_a   1.000
_cell.length_b   1.000
_cell.length_c   1.000
_cell.angle_alpha   90.00
_cell.angle_beta   90.00
_cell.angle_gamma   90.00
#
_symmetry.space_group_name_H-M   'P 1'
#
loop_
_entity.id
_entity.type
_entity.pdbx_description
1 polymer ?
#
loop_
_entity_poly.entity_id
_entity_poly.type
_entity_poly.pdbx_seq_one_letter_code
_entity_poly.pdbx_strand_id
1 'polypeptide(L)' 'MSDSKPALDPENTLHLDLAQGRVVIQLMPEIAPMHVQQIKTLVRRGFYDGTVFHRVIEGFMAQGGD' A
#
# COMPACT_ATOMS: atom_id res chain seq x y z
N MET A 1 15.07 -10.93 24.01
CA MET A 1 15.79 -10.89 22.71
C MET A 1 15.22 -9.69 21.97
N SER A 2 16.08 -8.84 21.43
CA SER A 2 15.71 -7.54 20.85
C SER A 2 14.76 -7.73 19.67
N ASP A 3 13.48 -7.39 19.84
CA ASP A 3 12.51 -7.26 18.73
C ASP A 3 12.84 -6.00 17.91
N SER A 4 13.96 -6.02 17.18
CA SER A 4 14.13 -5.05 16.09
C SER A 4 13.24 -5.53 14.96
N LYS A 5 12.18 -4.78 14.63
CA LYS A 5 11.50 -4.98 13.35
C LYS A 5 12.57 -4.92 12.25
N PRO A 6 12.75 -5.97 11.44
CA PRO A 6 13.70 -5.92 10.34
C PRO A 6 13.34 -4.72 9.46
N ALA A 7 14.37 -4.03 8.96
CA ALA A 7 14.17 -2.92 8.04
C ALA A 7 13.30 -3.40 6.87
N LEU A 8 12.25 -2.65 6.55
CA LEU A 8 11.35 -3.01 5.47
C LEU A 8 12.13 -2.97 4.14
N ASP A 9 11.92 -3.97 3.30
CA ASP A 9 12.49 -4.01 1.95
C ASP A 9 11.91 -2.85 1.12
N PRO A 10 12.74 -1.91 0.63
CA PRO A 10 12.25 -0.79 -0.17
C PRO A 10 11.48 -1.22 -1.42
N GLU A 11 11.82 -2.35 -2.05
CA GLU A 11 11.12 -2.81 -3.24
C GLU A 11 9.73 -3.36 -2.93
N ASN A 12 9.49 -3.80 -1.69
CA ASN A 12 8.22 -4.34 -1.21
C ASN A 12 7.55 -3.45 -0.17
N THR A 13 7.89 -2.16 -0.15
CA THR A 13 7.25 -1.17 0.71
C THR A 13 6.55 -0.10 -0.12
N LEU A 14 5.27 0.12 0.13
CA LEU A 14 4.51 1.22 -0.45
C LEU A 14 4.29 2.32 0.57
N HIS A 15 4.47 3.56 0.12
CA HIS A 15 4.07 4.74 0.85
C HIS A 15 2.81 5.29 0.19
N LEU A 16 1.71 5.28 0.94
CA LEU A 16 0.46 5.92 0.55
C LEU A 16 0.35 7.23 1.32
N ASP A 17 0.56 8.33 0.60
CA ASP A 17 0.49 9.68 1.15
C ASP A 17 -0.94 10.21 1.10
N LEU A 18 -1.51 10.47 2.28
CA LEU A 18 -2.82 11.08 2.45
C LEU A 18 -2.66 12.47 3.04
N ALA A 19 -3.67 13.32 2.85
CA ALA A 19 -3.69 14.66 3.47
C ALA A 19 -3.56 14.62 5.00
N GLN A 20 -4.02 13.53 5.63
CA GLN A 20 -3.99 13.32 7.08
C GLN A 20 -2.73 12.59 7.57
N GLY A 21 -1.86 12.12 6.67
CA GLY A 21 -0.63 11.43 7.02
C GLY A 21 -0.25 10.29 6.07
N ARG A 22 0.92 9.70 6.31
CA ARG A 22 1.44 8.60 5.51
C ARG A 22 1.03 7.24 6.09
N VAL A 23 0.53 6.38 5.23
CA VAL A 23 0.36 4.95 5.51
C VAL A 23 1.50 4.19 4.85
N VAL A 24 2.19 3.34 5.62
CA VAL A 24 3.28 2.49 5.13
C VAL A 24 2.76 1.06 5.03
N ILE A 25 2.83 0.46 3.84
CA ILE A 25 2.26 -0.85 3.53
C ILE A 25 3.39 -1.78 3.11
N GLN A 26 3.57 -2.88 3.82
CA GLN A 26 4.46 -3.97 3.41
C GLN A 26 3.72 -4.91 2.45
N LEU A 27 4.32 -5.17 1.30
CA LEU A 27 3.83 -6.12 0.30
C LEU A 27 4.38 -7.52 0.59
N MET A 28 3.55 -8.53 0.30
CA MET A 28 3.85 -9.95 0.57
C MET A 28 3.87 -10.76 -0.75
N PRO A 29 4.94 -10.63 -1.57
CA PRO A 29 5.04 -11.32 -2.86
C PRO A 29 5.01 -12.85 -2.72
N GLU A 30 5.38 -13.39 -1.58
CA GLU A 30 5.34 -14.81 -1.25
C GLU A 30 3.90 -15.35 -1.10
N ILE A 31 2.95 -14.50 -0.72
CA ILE A 31 1.53 -14.88 -0.59
C ILE A 31 0.76 -14.57 -1.88
N ALA A 32 0.97 -13.38 -2.46
CA ALA A 32 0.19 -12.89 -3.59
C ALA A 32 1.07 -12.26 -4.69
N PRO A 33 1.93 -13.06 -5.36
CA PRO A 33 2.96 -12.55 -6.27
C PRO A 33 2.39 -11.71 -7.42
N MET A 34 1.32 -12.17 -8.06
CA MET A 34 0.69 -11.47 -9.18
C MET A 34 0.06 -10.14 -8.77
N HIS A 35 -0.57 -10.08 -7.60
CA HIS A 35 -1.17 -8.85 -7.08
C HIS A 35 -0.10 -7.83 -6.72
N VAL A 36 0.98 -8.27 -6.06
CA VAL A 36 2.12 -7.41 -5.74
C VAL A 36 2.74 -6.83 -7.01
N GLN A 37 2.94 -7.65 -8.04
CA GLN A 37 3.45 -7.19 -9.33
C GLN A 37 2.53 -6.14 -9.98
N GLN A 38 1.22 -6.38 -9.97
CA GLN A 38 0.25 -5.45 -10.54
C GLN A 38 0.22 -4.11 -9.79
N ILE A 39 0.19 -4.14 -8.46
CA ILE A 39 0.21 -2.94 -7.62
C ILE A 39 1.48 -2.13 -7.87
N LYS A 40 2.65 -2.76 -7.87
CA LYS A 40 3.92 -2.08 -8.18
C LYS A 40 3.89 -1.41 -9.55
N THR A 41 3.32 -2.10 -10.55
CA THR A 41 3.21 -1.57 -11.91
C THR A 41 2.32 -0.33 -11.97
N LEU A 42 1.15 -0.36 -11.31
CA LEU A 42 0.22 0.76 -11.28
C LEU A 42 0.78 1.96 -10.49
N VAL A 43 1.42 1.71 -9.35
CA VAL A 43 2.08 2.76 -8.55
C VAL A 43 3.19 3.43 -9.36
N ARG A 44 4.06 2.67 -10.03
CA ARG A 44 5.14 3.24 -10.86
C ARG A 44 4.64 4.05 -12.06
N ARG A 45 3.38 3.83 -12.47
CA ARG A 45 2.72 4.61 -13.53
C ARG A 45 1.98 5.85 -12.99
N GLY A 46 1.99 6.08 -11.68
CA GLY A 46 1.24 7.17 -11.04
C GLY A 46 -0.27 6.97 -11.08
N PHE A 47 -0.76 5.74 -11.30
CA PHE A 47 -2.20 5.48 -11.48
C PHE A 47 -3.05 5.92 -10.28
N TYR A 48 -2.52 5.74 -9.06
CA TYR A 48 -3.26 6.08 -7.83
C TYR A 48 -3.12 7.55 -7.41
N ASP A 49 -2.29 8.33 -8.08
CA ASP A 49 -2.02 9.71 -7.68
C ASP A 49 -3.28 10.56 -7.88
N GLY A 50 -3.73 11.22 -6.82
CA GLY A 50 -4.96 12.03 -6.82
C GLY A 50 -6.26 11.21 -6.74
N THR A 51 -6.19 9.87 -6.69
CA THR A 51 -7.38 9.05 -6.44
C THR A 51 -7.90 9.25 -5.01
N VAL A 52 -9.20 9.08 -4.83
CA VAL A 52 -9.88 9.20 -3.53
C VAL A 52 -10.34 7.84 -3.02
N PHE A 53 -10.55 7.73 -1.71
CA PHE A 53 -11.35 6.65 -1.15
C PHE A 53 -12.83 6.90 -1.44
N HIS A 54 -13.34 6.33 -2.52
CA HIS A 54 -14.74 6.51 -2.94
C HIS A 54 -15.72 5.74 -2.05
N ARG A 55 -15.25 4.78 -1.23
CA ARG A 55 -16.12 4.01 -0.34
C ARG A 55 -15.45 3.74 1.01
N VAL A 56 -16.02 4.31 2.07
CA VAL A 56 -15.54 4.14 3.46
C VAL A 56 -16.69 3.68 4.35
N ILE A 57 -16.47 2.60 5.09
CA ILE A 57 -17.41 2.06 6.06
C ILE A 57 -16.71 1.99 7.41
N GLU A 58 -17.24 2.73 8.38
CA GLU A 58 -16.72 2.78 9.74
C GLU A 58 -16.70 1.38 10.39
N GLY A 59 -15.60 1.07 11.09
CA GLY A 59 -15.40 -0.24 11.71
C GLY A 59 -15.14 -1.38 10.72
N PHE A 60 -15.02 -1.10 9.42
CA PHE A 60 -14.79 -2.13 8.40
C PHE A 60 -13.61 -1.82 7.49
N MET A 61 -13.75 -0.91 6.52
CA MET A 61 -12.72 -0.68 5.50
C MET A 61 -12.86 0.66 4.78
N ALA A 62 -11.77 1.08 4.14
CA ALA A 62 -11.73 2.15 3.14
C ALA A 62 -11.25 1.57 1.80
N GLN A 63 -12.00 1.83 0.73
CA GLN A 63 -11.76 1.36 -0.62
C GLN A 63 -11.57 2.55 -1.57
N GLY A 64 -10.54 2.46 -2.40
CA GLY A 64 -10.16 3.45 -3.41
C GLY A 64 -9.56 2.75 -4.66
N GLY A 65 -8.89 3.51 -5.51
CA GLY A 65 -8.21 2.98 -6.70
C GLY A 65 -9.12 2.74 -7.91
N ASP A 66 -10.03 3.68 -8.17
CA ASP A 66 -10.89 3.78 -9.36
C ASP A 66 -10.33 4.84 -10.32
#